data_AF-L2G6C8-F1
#
_entry.id   AF-L2G6C8-F1
#
_cell.length_a   1.000
_cell.length_b   1.000
_cell.length_c   1.000
_cell.angle_alpha   90.00
_cell.angle_beta   90.00
_cell.angle_gamma   90.00
#
_symmetry.space_group_name_H-M   'P 1'
#
loop_
_entity.id
_entity.type
_entity.pdbx_description
1 polymer ?
#
loop_
_entity_poly.entity_id
_entity_poly.type
_entity_poly.pdbx_seq_one_letter_code
_entity_poly.pdbx_strand_id
1 'polypeptide(L)'
;MLPKPRKPKYSPKRYHPTTLLSKKFWIKIGVPQCSPLSPILFVFFTIPILRRLRESRTLESEADMTIFQLFDLVITGYVDDITILLASSSYELNCEALAQVYRRLTRFTSLHGTEFSADKTQVIHLCQSRKAPPIVNVMPNVSGFPTEAKDDAIKVLGLHLDYQLKWNVHMAHTLAKVRQKMYQMRRVCGSTWGPDVLKLRHQYITSVRPIFAYACALWYVVRRTKGTRCKWSLCQALVNKLETEQTQCLKQFFGAYQRVSGDTLCKEFFVEKLCVSLAGSHPLNVAYREAKALVWMVADDELQLRIRADPKLAKNSALRRLRRKQLIRDVVKKMSHFKSQDLWQKFVIRSAAFNENCPAIQGIWGQHNLKIWVDMPKAQSTILLHIRTGFNGLNATLHFMGLAPSHMCPCGKGVHNAKHLFLHCKLLEDARKHLRKALLS
;
A
#
# COMPACT_ATOMS: atom_id res chain seq x y z
N MET A 1 -58.11 12.82 26.70
CA MET A 1 -56.95 11.91 26.79
C MET A 1 -56.77 11.22 25.44
N LEU A 2 -55.83 11.67 24.62
CA LEU A 2 -55.60 11.12 23.28
C LEU A 2 -54.55 9.99 23.34
N PRO A 3 -54.78 8.86 22.65
CA PRO A 3 -53.87 7.71 22.68
C PRO A 3 -52.60 7.94 21.83
N LYS A 4 -51.46 7.48 22.35
CA LYS A 4 -50.15 7.52 21.68
C LYS A 4 -50.16 6.68 20.39
N PRO A 5 -49.56 7.14 19.29
CA PRO A 5 -49.37 6.31 18.09
C PRO A 5 -48.30 5.23 18.31
N ARG A 6 -48.61 4.01 17.83
CA ARG A 6 -47.75 2.83 17.84
C ARG A 6 -46.50 3.03 16.97
N LYS A 7 -45.32 2.66 17.48
CA LYS A 7 -44.07 2.54 16.69
C LYS A 7 -44.25 1.51 15.57
N PRO A 8 -43.83 1.78 14.32
CA PRO A 8 -43.92 0.78 13.26
C PRO A 8 -42.90 -0.35 13.46
N LYS A 9 -43.37 -1.58 13.26
CA LYS A 9 -42.58 -2.82 13.20
C LYS A 9 -41.63 -2.75 11.99
N TYR A 10 -40.35 -2.98 12.21
CA TYR A 10 -39.36 -3.14 11.14
C TYR A 10 -39.57 -4.48 10.41
N SER A 11 -39.94 -4.42 9.14
CA SER A 11 -39.86 -5.54 8.19
C SER A 11 -38.61 -5.37 7.33
N PRO A 12 -37.81 -6.42 7.05
CA PRO A 12 -36.59 -6.30 6.26
C PRO A 12 -36.96 -6.11 4.78
N LYS A 13 -36.97 -4.86 4.31
CA LYS A 13 -37.11 -4.57 2.88
C LYS A 13 -35.84 -4.99 2.14
N ARG A 14 -35.98 -5.94 1.21
CA ARG A 14 -34.99 -6.22 0.15
C ARG A 14 -34.65 -4.92 -0.57
N TYR A 15 -33.36 -4.67 -0.76
CA TYR A 15 -32.84 -3.51 -1.48
C TYR A 15 -33.19 -3.65 -2.98
N HIS A 16 -34.09 -2.81 -3.50
CA HIS A 16 -34.30 -2.63 -4.93
C HIS A 16 -33.61 -1.31 -5.36
N PRO A 17 -32.60 -1.34 -6.24
CA PRO A 17 -31.85 -0.16 -6.63
C PRO A 17 -32.54 0.57 -7.79
N THR A 18 -33.72 1.17 -7.56
CA THR A 18 -34.44 1.86 -8.65
C THR A 18 -35.34 2.99 -8.15
N THR A 19 -34.81 4.05 -7.51
CA THR A 19 -35.56 5.35 -7.34
C THR A 19 -34.80 6.52 -6.67
N LEU A 20 -33.56 6.81 -7.08
CA LEU A 20 -32.96 8.13 -6.80
C LEU A 20 -32.37 8.71 -8.09
N LEU A 21 -33.22 8.87 -9.11
CA LEU A 21 -32.89 9.68 -10.27
C LEU A 21 -33.34 11.12 -9.99
N SER A 22 -32.47 12.09 -10.23
CA SER A 22 -32.83 13.50 -10.19
C SER A 22 -33.90 13.79 -11.26
N LYS A 23 -34.67 14.86 -11.07
CA LYS A 23 -35.55 15.39 -12.14
C LYS A 23 -34.69 15.71 -13.36
N LYS A 24 -35.20 15.49 -14.57
CA LYS A 24 -34.49 15.86 -15.81
C LYS A 24 -34.18 17.36 -15.81
N PHE A 25 -32.93 17.72 -16.06
CA PHE A 25 -32.49 19.10 -16.21
C PHE A 25 -31.48 19.20 -17.37
N TRP A 26 -31.39 20.38 -17.96
CA TRP A 26 -30.45 20.66 -19.04
C TRP A 26 -29.14 21.17 -18.48
N ILE A 27 -28.02 20.56 -18.90
CA ILE A 27 -26.68 21.07 -18.63
C ILE A 27 -26.28 21.90 -19.87
N LYS A 28 -26.27 23.23 -19.71
CA LYS A 28 -25.93 24.16 -20.80
C LYS A 28 -24.42 24.30 -21.02
N ILE A 29 -23.63 24.13 -19.95
CA ILE A 29 -22.16 24.26 -19.96
C ILE A 29 -21.58 23.09 -19.16
N GLY A 30 -20.58 22.44 -19.74
CA GLY A 30 -19.89 21.28 -19.14
C GLY A 30 -20.38 19.93 -19.65
N VAL A 31 -19.75 18.87 -19.17
CA VAL A 31 -20.07 17.48 -19.52
C VAL A 31 -20.71 16.80 -18.32
N PRO A 32 -21.77 15.98 -18.50
CA PRO A 32 -22.40 15.27 -17.38
C PRO A 32 -21.38 14.43 -16.59
N GLN A 33 -21.44 14.54 -15.26
CA GLN A 33 -20.65 13.67 -14.40
C GLN A 33 -21.00 12.20 -14.67
N CYS A 34 -20.00 11.33 -14.55
CA CYS A 34 -20.08 9.91 -14.90
C CYS A 34 -20.27 9.59 -16.40
N SER A 35 -20.29 10.59 -17.30
CA SER A 35 -20.18 10.32 -18.73
C SER A 35 -18.82 9.69 -19.04
N PRO A 36 -18.75 8.57 -19.78
CA PRO A 36 -17.49 7.95 -20.17
C PRO A 36 -16.62 8.86 -21.05
N LEU A 37 -17.23 9.85 -21.72
CA LEU A 37 -16.52 10.84 -22.53
C LEU A 37 -15.98 12.02 -21.73
N SER A 38 -16.51 12.27 -20.52
CA SER A 38 -16.13 13.44 -19.71
C SER A 38 -14.63 13.54 -19.45
N PRO A 39 -13.90 12.48 -19.05
CA PRO A 39 -12.46 12.57 -18.83
C PRO A 39 -11.68 12.91 -20.11
N ILE A 40 -12.11 12.37 -21.25
CA ILE A 40 -11.44 12.60 -22.55
C ILE A 40 -11.62 14.06 -22.98
N LEU A 41 -12.86 14.55 -22.95
CA LEU A 41 -13.19 15.93 -23.30
C LEU A 41 -12.52 16.93 -22.36
N PHE A 42 -12.44 16.61 -21.07
CA PHE A 42 -11.74 17.44 -20.09
C PHE A 42 -10.23 17.51 -20.36
N VAL A 43 -9.60 16.40 -20.78
CA VAL A 43 -8.19 16.43 -21.20
C VAL A 43 -8.00 17.33 -22.43
N PHE A 44 -8.87 17.25 -23.44
CA PHE A 44 -8.80 18.16 -24.59
C PHE A 44 -8.96 19.63 -24.20
N PHE A 45 -9.85 19.91 -23.26
CA PHE A 45 -10.05 21.25 -22.71
C PHE A 45 -8.80 21.78 -21.97
N THR A 46 -8.09 20.92 -21.22
CA THR A 46 -6.91 21.32 -20.42
C THR A 46 -5.59 21.29 -21.18
N ILE A 47 -5.48 20.54 -22.28
CA ILE A 47 -4.25 20.47 -23.10
C ILE A 47 -3.73 21.85 -23.52
N PRO A 48 -4.57 22.79 -24.03
CA PRO A 48 -4.13 24.14 -24.36
C PRO A 48 -3.47 24.88 -23.19
N ILE A 49 -4.00 24.73 -21.97
CA ILE A 49 -3.43 25.32 -20.74
C ILE A 49 -2.00 24.83 -20.54
N LEU A 50 -1.80 23.51 -20.57
CA LEU A 50 -0.51 22.88 -20.33
C LEU A 50 0.48 23.09 -21.48
N ARG A 51 0.02 23.08 -22.73
CA ARG A 51 0.84 23.36 -23.91
C ARG A 51 1.35 24.78 -23.88
N ARG A 52 0.49 25.76 -23.62
CA ARG A 52 0.89 27.17 -23.60
C ARG A 52 1.90 27.45 -22.50
N LEU A 53 1.80 26.80 -21.33
CA LEU A 53 2.82 26.86 -20.29
C LEU A 53 4.16 26.23 -20.68
N ARG A 54 4.14 25.16 -21.48
CA ARG A 54 5.35 24.49 -21.95
C ARG A 54 6.02 25.24 -23.11
N GLU A 55 5.21 25.72 -24.05
CA GLU A 55 5.60 26.57 -25.18
C GLU A 55 6.00 27.97 -24.70
N SER A 56 5.56 28.39 -23.51
CA SER A 56 6.04 29.60 -22.84
C SER A 56 7.52 29.52 -22.39
N ARG A 57 8.21 28.38 -22.59
CA ARG A 57 9.68 28.33 -22.52
C ARG A 57 10.36 29.01 -23.72
N THR A 58 9.58 29.34 -24.75
CA THR A 58 9.92 30.18 -25.89
C THR A 58 8.96 31.37 -25.85
N LEU A 59 9.33 32.47 -25.17
CA LEU A 59 8.45 33.63 -24.95
C LEU A 59 8.98 34.94 -25.51
N GLU A 60 8.02 35.85 -25.66
CA GLU A 60 7.98 37.11 -26.42
C GLU A 60 8.93 38.23 -25.94
N SER A 61 9.71 38.04 -24.85
CA SER A 61 10.71 39.01 -24.36
C SER A 61 11.96 38.35 -23.75
N GLU A 62 13.13 39.01 -23.88
CA GLU A 62 14.42 38.51 -23.35
C GLU A 62 14.46 38.41 -21.81
N ALA A 63 13.76 39.30 -21.11
CA ALA A 63 13.70 39.30 -19.64
C ALA A 63 12.99 38.05 -19.09
N ASP A 64 11.89 37.64 -19.72
CA ASP A 64 11.16 36.44 -19.34
C ASP A 64 11.97 35.16 -19.62
N MET A 65 12.69 35.10 -20.74
CA MET A 65 13.56 33.97 -21.09
C MET A 65 14.65 33.72 -20.05
N THR A 66 15.28 34.80 -19.57
CA THR A 66 16.37 34.73 -18.58
C THR A 66 15.86 34.18 -17.24
N ILE A 67 14.67 34.62 -16.81
CA ILE A 67 14.04 34.12 -15.59
C ILE A 67 13.82 32.62 -15.71
N PHE A 68 13.05 32.12 -16.68
CA PHE A 68 12.70 30.68 -16.74
C PHE A 68 13.89 29.73 -16.97
N GLN A 69 15.01 30.20 -17.54
CA GLN A 69 16.24 29.40 -17.68
C GLN A 69 16.96 29.18 -16.34
N LEU A 70 16.73 30.03 -15.34
CA LEU A 70 17.38 29.95 -14.03
C LEU A 70 16.66 28.99 -13.06
N PHE A 71 15.50 28.43 -13.44
CA PHE A 71 14.67 27.59 -12.57
C PHE A 71 14.51 26.16 -13.08
N ASP A 72 14.56 25.22 -12.13
CA ASP A 72 14.04 23.88 -12.35
C ASP A 72 12.51 23.89 -12.21
N LEU A 73 11.81 24.09 -13.34
CA LEU A 73 10.35 24.14 -13.41
C LEU A 73 9.74 22.85 -13.96
N VAL A 74 8.89 22.22 -13.14
CA VAL A 74 8.06 21.08 -13.52
C VAL A 74 6.59 21.43 -13.31
N ILE A 75 5.81 21.35 -14.37
CA ILE A 75 4.36 21.53 -14.32
C ILE A 75 3.70 20.22 -14.71
N THR A 76 2.79 19.74 -13.87
CA THR A 76 2.01 18.54 -14.11
C THR A 76 0.53 18.84 -13.87
N GLY A 77 -0.33 18.26 -14.71
CA GLY A 77 -1.77 18.35 -14.57
C GLY A 77 -2.37 16.95 -14.54
N TYR A 78 -3.34 16.74 -13.65
CA TYR A 78 -4.16 15.54 -13.61
C TYR A 78 -5.61 15.94 -13.40
N VAL A 79 -6.40 15.87 -14.47
CA VAL A 79 -7.75 16.44 -14.47
C VAL A 79 -7.67 17.89 -13.97
N ASP A 80 -8.42 18.24 -12.93
CA ASP A 80 -8.53 19.59 -12.37
C ASP A 80 -7.36 19.99 -11.46
N ASP A 81 -6.54 19.02 -11.02
CA ASP A 81 -5.38 19.28 -10.17
C ASP A 81 -4.16 19.68 -11.03
N ILE A 82 -3.66 20.91 -10.85
CA ILE A 82 -2.37 21.36 -11.40
C ILE A 82 -1.36 21.44 -10.27
N THR A 83 -0.22 20.77 -10.44
CA THR A 83 0.92 20.82 -9.52
C THR A 83 2.11 21.46 -10.21
N ILE A 84 2.63 22.51 -9.59
CA ILE A 84 3.82 23.24 -10.03
C ILE A 84 4.91 22.99 -9.00
N LEU A 85 6.04 22.43 -9.44
CA LEU A 85 7.27 22.32 -8.65
C LEU A 85 8.30 23.25 -9.28
N LEU A 86 8.86 24.12 -8.45
CA LEU A 86 9.83 25.13 -8.86
C LEU A 86 10.97 25.15 -7.85
N ALA A 87 12.21 25.11 -8.34
CA ALA A 87 13.40 25.21 -7.50
C ALA A 87 14.41 26.23 -8.06
N SER A 88 15.01 26.99 -7.13
CA SER A 88 16.08 27.97 -7.34
C SER A 88 16.95 28.11 -6.08
N SER A 89 17.77 29.16 -6.03
CA SER A 89 18.60 29.51 -4.88
C SER A 89 17.84 30.10 -3.68
N SER A 90 16.60 30.61 -3.82
CA SER A 90 15.84 31.18 -2.69
C SER A 90 14.31 31.01 -2.80
N TYR A 91 13.60 31.17 -1.67
CA TYR A 91 12.13 31.08 -1.64
C TYR A 91 11.47 32.28 -2.31
N GLU A 92 12.09 33.46 -2.24
CA GLU A 92 11.61 34.71 -2.80
C GLU A 92 11.60 34.65 -4.32
N LEU A 93 12.71 34.18 -4.92
CA LEU A 93 12.80 33.95 -6.37
C LEU A 93 11.76 32.92 -6.83
N ASN A 94 11.55 31.86 -6.04
CA ASN A 94 10.51 30.87 -6.33
C ASN A 94 9.11 31.50 -6.31
N CYS A 95 8.82 32.38 -5.33
CA CYS A 95 7.52 33.03 -5.20
C CYS A 95 7.27 34.05 -6.33
N GLU A 96 8.29 34.79 -6.74
CA GLU A 96 8.20 35.71 -7.87
C GLU A 96 7.91 34.95 -9.17
N ALA A 97 8.69 33.90 -9.45
CA ALA A 97 8.48 33.07 -10.63
C ALA A 97 7.11 32.35 -10.59
N LEU A 98 6.69 31.85 -9.43
CA LEU A 98 5.37 31.23 -9.26
C LEU A 98 4.23 32.24 -9.49
N ALA A 99 4.38 33.49 -9.04
CA ALA A 99 3.41 34.56 -9.31
C ALA A 99 3.28 34.82 -10.81
N GLN A 100 4.41 34.87 -11.55
CA GLN A 100 4.39 35.05 -13.00
C GLN A 100 3.70 33.88 -13.71
N VAL A 101 4.03 32.64 -13.35
CA VAL A 101 3.38 31.43 -13.89
C VAL A 101 1.88 31.46 -13.63
N TYR A 102 1.48 31.82 -12.40
CA TYR A 102 0.08 31.87 -12.01
C TYR A 102 -0.71 32.98 -12.74
N ARG A 103 -0.12 34.17 -12.95
CA ARG A 103 -0.77 35.23 -13.75
C ARG A 103 -1.05 34.77 -15.18
N ARG A 104 -0.10 34.05 -15.80
CA ARG A 104 -0.28 33.49 -17.15
C ARG A 104 -1.37 32.42 -17.18
N LEU A 105 -1.39 31.53 -16.18
CA LEU A 105 -2.42 30.52 -15.99
C LEU A 105 -3.81 31.16 -15.84
N THR A 106 -3.93 32.17 -14.98
CA THR A 106 -5.20 32.84 -14.69
C THR A 106 -5.71 33.61 -15.90
N ARG A 107 -4.84 34.38 -16.57
CA ARG A 107 -5.21 35.08 -17.82
C ARG A 107 -5.75 34.12 -18.87
N PHE A 108 -5.12 32.96 -19.04
CA PHE A 108 -5.59 31.96 -19.98
C PHE A 108 -6.95 31.38 -19.56
N THR A 109 -7.08 30.93 -18.32
CA THR A 109 -8.32 30.30 -17.84
C THR A 109 -9.51 31.25 -17.88
N SER A 110 -9.33 32.53 -17.52
CA SER A 110 -10.37 33.56 -17.62
C SER A 110 -10.87 33.75 -19.05
N LEU A 111 -9.98 33.74 -20.06
CA LEU A 111 -10.38 33.81 -21.48
C LEU A 111 -11.20 32.59 -21.92
N HIS A 112 -11.06 31.47 -21.22
CA HIS A 112 -11.78 30.22 -21.49
C HIS A 112 -12.92 29.96 -20.50
N GLY A 113 -13.34 30.97 -19.74
CA GLY A 113 -14.48 30.89 -18.81
C GLY A 113 -14.25 29.95 -17.62
N THR A 114 -13.00 29.78 -17.20
CA THR A 114 -12.62 28.97 -16.04
C THR A 114 -11.77 29.78 -15.07
N GLU A 115 -11.82 29.41 -13.79
CA GLU A 115 -11.10 30.11 -12.72
C GLU A 115 -10.49 29.10 -11.76
N PHE A 116 -9.32 29.42 -11.22
CA PHE A 116 -8.71 28.65 -10.15
C PHE A 116 -9.32 29.05 -8.81
N SER A 117 -9.74 28.06 -8.02
CA SER A 117 -10.29 28.29 -6.69
C SER A 117 -9.16 28.65 -5.72
N ALA A 118 -9.18 29.89 -5.22
CA ALA A 118 -8.22 30.38 -4.22
C ALA A 118 -8.18 29.47 -2.97
N ASP A 119 -9.35 29.00 -2.51
CA ASP A 119 -9.47 28.12 -1.33
C ASP A 119 -8.81 26.74 -1.52
N LYS A 120 -8.62 26.32 -2.77
CA LYS A 120 -7.96 25.05 -3.12
C LYS A 120 -6.48 25.23 -3.44
N THR A 121 -6.01 26.45 -3.69
CA THR A 121 -4.60 26.74 -3.92
C THR A 121 -3.81 26.53 -2.65
N GLN A 122 -2.81 25.64 -2.70
CA GLN A 122 -1.92 25.36 -1.59
C GLN A 122 -0.47 25.56 -2.02
N VAL A 123 0.32 26.16 -1.14
CA VAL A 123 1.76 26.33 -1.32
C VAL A 123 2.47 25.65 -0.15
N ILE A 124 3.57 24.97 -0.45
CA ILE A 124 4.51 24.49 0.56
C ILE A 124 5.93 24.78 0.10
N HIS A 125 6.74 25.25 1.03
CA HIS A 125 8.17 25.41 0.79
C HIS A 125 8.91 24.13 1.20
N LEU A 126 9.47 23.42 0.23
CA LEU A 126 10.30 22.26 0.52
C LEU A 126 11.66 22.72 1.05
N CYS A 127 11.99 22.33 2.27
CA CYS A 127 13.23 22.75 2.93
C CYS A 127 14.15 21.57 3.16
N GLN A 128 15.41 21.70 2.75
CA GLN A 128 16.43 20.68 3.02
C GLN A 128 17.05 20.79 4.42
N SER A 129 16.93 21.95 5.07
CA SER A 129 17.52 22.20 6.38
C SER A 129 16.77 21.45 7.47
N ARG A 130 17.53 20.78 8.35
CA ARG A 130 16.98 20.08 9.52
C ARG A 130 16.81 21.00 10.73
N LYS A 131 17.41 22.20 10.70
CA LYS A 131 17.56 23.09 11.85
C LYS A 131 16.54 24.23 11.89
N ALA A 132 15.96 24.59 10.75
CA ALA A 132 15.01 25.71 10.65
C ALA A 132 13.67 25.23 10.08
N PRO A 133 12.54 25.73 10.61
CA PRO A 133 11.21 25.53 10.02
C PRO A 133 11.13 26.16 8.62
N PRO A 134 10.14 25.79 7.78
CA PRO A 134 9.92 26.47 6.51
C PRO A 134 9.52 27.92 6.77
N ILE A 135 9.94 28.84 5.89
CA ILE A 135 9.54 30.25 5.99
C ILE A 135 8.15 30.38 5.38
N VAL A 136 7.11 30.39 6.21
CA VAL A 136 5.71 30.33 5.75
C VAL A 136 5.16 31.66 5.23
N ASN A 137 5.77 32.77 5.63
CA ASN A 137 5.34 34.12 5.28
C ASN A 137 5.81 34.57 3.88
N VAL A 138 6.77 33.85 3.28
CA VAL A 138 7.23 34.15 1.93
C VAL A 138 6.26 33.53 0.94
N MET A 139 5.49 34.37 0.24
CA MET A 139 4.41 33.95 -0.64
C MET A 139 4.43 34.68 -1.98
N PRO A 140 3.89 34.06 -3.06
CA PRO A 140 3.71 34.74 -4.34
C PRO A 140 2.84 35.99 -4.19
N ASN A 141 3.34 37.14 -4.62
CA ASN A 141 2.59 38.39 -4.58
C ASN A 141 1.61 38.48 -5.77
N VAL A 142 0.53 37.69 -5.70
CA VAL A 142 -0.57 37.69 -6.68
C VAL A 142 -1.87 37.22 -6.01
N SER A 143 -2.99 37.81 -6.40
CA SER A 143 -4.33 37.40 -5.94
C SER A 143 -4.63 35.96 -6.30
N GLY A 144 -5.20 35.19 -5.38
CA GLY A 144 -5.56 33.78 -5.57
C GLY A 144 -4.65 32.77 -4.84
N PHE A 145 -3.60 33.27 -4.17
CA PHE A 145 -2.81 32.49 -3.21
C PHE A 145 -3.28 32.72 -1.76
N PRO A 146 -3.04 31.76 -0.85
CA PRO A 146 -3.27 31.96 0.57
C PRO A 146 -2.32 33.00 1.16
N THR A 147 -2.63 33.50 2.36
CA THR A 147 -1.78 34.46 3.09
C THR A 147 -0.44 33.85 3.51
N GLU A 148 -0.45 32.56 3.85
CA GLU A 148 0.73 31.83 4.31
C GLU A 148 0.83 30.47 3.61
N ALA A 149 2.06 30.00 3.41
CA ALA A 149 2.33 28.64 2.97
C ALA A 149 1.99 27.63 4.08
N LYS A 150 1.71 26.38 3.69
CA LYS A 150 1.52 25.28 4.64
C LYS A 150 2.83 24.98 5.37
N ASP A 151 2.72 24.79 6.68
CA ASP A 151 3.79 24.43 7.60
C ASP A 151 3.89 22.91 7.84
N ASP A 152 2.80 22.17 7.59
CA ASP A 152 2.69 20.73 7.84
C ASP A 152 2.90 19.88 6.57
N ALA A 153 1.91 19.82 5.68
CA ALA A 153 1.90 19.03 4.46
C ALA A 153 0.81 19.48 3.47
N ILE A 154 1.06 19.26 2.18
CA ILE A 154 0.05 19.41 1.12
C ILE A 154 -0.35 18.06 0.55
N LYS A 155 -1.58 17.95 0.03
CA LYS A 155 -2.06 16.73 -0.61
C LYS A 155 -1.99 16.86 -2.13
N VAL A 156 -1.14 16.06 -2.76
CA VAL A 156 -0.99 15.98 -4.22
C VAL A 156 -1.36 14.59 -4.69
N LEU A 157 -2.42 14.45 -5.49
CA LEU A 157 -2.90 13.17 -6.03
C LEU A 157 -3.02 12.08 -4.94
N GLY A 158 -3.50 12.46 -3.74
CA GLY A 158 -3.65 11.53 -2.61
C GLY A 158 -2.38 11.24 -1.79
N LEU A 159 -1.20 11.69 -2.23
CA LEU A 159 0.05 11.69 -1.45
C LEU A 159 0.10 12.94 -0.57
N HIS A 160 0.53 12.79 0.69
CA HIS A 160 0.74 13.96 1.56
C HIS A 160 2.24 14.27 1.58
N LEU A 161 2.63 15.45 1.13
CA LEU A 161 4.00 15.92 1.03
C LEU A 161 4.27 16.89 2.17
N ASP A 162 5.06 16.47 3.16
CA ASP A 162 5.56 17.37 4.20
C ASP A 162 6.79 18.14 3.71
N TYR A 163 7.04 19.31 4.31
CA TYR A 163 8.09 20.23 3.88
C TYR A 163 9.51 19.62 3.89
N GLN A 164 9.76 18.56 4.67
CA GLN A 164 11.05 17.86 4.76
C GLN A 164 11.09 16.52 4.02
N LEU A 165 9.98 16.11 3.42
CA LEU A 165 9.81 14.79 2.81
C LEU A 165 10.18 13.64 3.77
N LYS A 166 9.77 13.76 5.04
CA LYS A 166 9.91 12.71 6.07
C LYS A 166 8.78 11.68 6.02
N TRP A 167 7.68 11.99 5.35
CA TRP A 167 6.50 11.17 5.12
C TRP A 167 5.67 10.84 6.36
N ASN A 168 5.88 11.53 7.49
CA ASN A 168 5.15 11.25 8.72
C ASN A 168 3.63 11.43 8.56
N VAL A 169 3.22 12.57 7.98
CA VAL A 169 1.80 12.88 7.72
C VAL A 169 1.21 11.86 6.75
N HIS A 170 1.94 11.55 5.65
CA HIS A 170 1.51 10.52 4.71
C HIS A 170 1.30 9.16 5.37
N MET A 171 2.24 8.71 6.20
CA MET A 171 2.12 7.44 6.90
C MET A 171 0.94 7.43 7.88
N ALA A 172 0.69 8.51 8.61
CA ALA A 172 -0.47 8.61 9.50
C ALA A 172 -1.78 8.41 8.73
N HIS A 173 -1.95 9.09 7.59
CA HIS A 173 -3.14 8.94 6.75
C HIS A 173 -3.24 7.54 6.11
N THR A 174 -2.13 6.97 5.65
CA THR A 174 -2.11 5.61 5.08
C THR A 174 -2.52 4.58 6.12
N LEU A 175 -1.99 4.67 7.34
CA LEU A 175 -2.36 3.78 8.45
C LEU A 175 -3.82 3.98 8.88
N ALA A 176 -4.31 5.21 8.92
CA ALA A 176 -5.72 5.48 9.20
C ALA A 176 -6.64 4.82 8.17
N LYS A 177 -6.33 4.92 6.87
CA LYS A 177 -7.07 4.25 5.79
C LYS A 177 -7.03 2.73 5.92
N VAL A 178 -5.87 2.16 6.23
CA VAL A 178 -5.74 0.72 6.48
C VAL A 178 -6.62 0.31 7.66
N ARG A 179 -6.53 1.00 8.80
CA ARG A 179 -7.33 0.69 9.99
C ARG A 179 -8.83 0.82 9.73
N GLN A 180 -9.26 1.81 8.95
CA GLN A 180 -10.64 1.95 8.51
C GLN A 180 -11.07 0.75 7.64
N LYS A 181 -10.24 0.32 6.69
CA LYS A 181 -10.49 -0.88 5.88
C LYS A 181 -10.58 -2.13 6.77
N MET A 182 -9.69 -2.27 7.73
CA MET A 182 -9.68 -3.38 8.69
C MET A 182 -10.91 -3.36 9.60
N TYR A 183 -11.39 -2.20 10.01
CA TYR A 183 -12.63 -2.05 10.78
C TYR A 183 -13.83 -2.56 9.98
N GLN A 184 -13.93 -2.19 8.69
CA GLN A 184 -14.97 -2.72 7.80
C GLN A 184 -14.87 -4.26 7.64
N MET A 185 -13.65 -4.78 7.56
CA MET A 185 -13.41 -6.22 7.42
C MET A 185 -13.88 -7.04 8.64
N ARG A 186 -14.04 -6.45 9.83
CA ARG A 186 -14.64 -7.13 10.99
C ARG A 186 -16.08 -7.58 10.75
N ARG A 187 -16.78 -6.98 9.79
CA ARG A 187 -18.13 -7.38 9.38
C ARG A 187 -18.15 -8.54 8.37
N VAL A 188 -17.00 -8.87 7.79
CA VAL A 188 -16.84 -9.87 6.73
C VAL A 188 -16.20 -11.15 7.27
N CYS A 189 -15.28 -11.01 8.23
CA CYS A 189 -14.66 -12.15 8.90
C CYS A 189 -14.36 -11.85 10.37
N GLY A 190 -14.32 -12.92 11.16
CA GLY A 190 -13.82 -12.94 12.52
C GLY A 190 -12.78 -14.04 12.71
N SER A 191 -12.46 -14.32 13.98
CA SER A 191 -11.43 -15.32 14.30
C SER A 191 -11.79 -16.71 13.80
N THR A 192 -13.05 -17.14 13.91
CA THR A 192 -13.49 -18.51 13.59
C THR A 192 -14.54 -18.58 12.47
N TRP A 193 -15.01 -17.44 11.96
CA TRP A 193 -16.04 -17.38 10.92
C TRP A 193 -15.64 -16.45 9.77
N GLY A 194 -16.25 -16.66 8.61
CA GLY A 194 -15.96 -15.91 7.38
C GLY A 194 -15.40 -16.81 6.27
N PRO A 195 -14.83 -16.22 5.21
CA PRO A 195 -14.25 -16.97 4.10
C PRO A 195 -13.08 -17.87 4.51
N ASP A 196 -12.75 -18.85 3.68
CA ASP A 196 -11.54 -19.67 3.83
C ASP A 196 -10.25 -18.82 3.76
N VAL A 197 -9.15 -19.42 4.23
CA VAL A 197 -7.85 -18.74 4.33
C VAL A 197 -7.36 -18.23 2.98
N LEU A 198 -7.59 -18.95 1.89
CA LEU A 198 -7.10 -18.57 0.57
C LEU A 198 -7.85 -17.34 0.04
N LYS A 199 -9.17 -17.29 0.23
CA LYS A 199 -9.99 -16.10 -0.07
C LYS A 199 -9.61 -14.91 0.80
N LEU A 200 -9.37 -15.13 2.09
CA LEU A 200 -8.92 -14.08 3.02
C LEU A 200 -7.55 -13.52 2.63
N ARG A 201 -6.61 -14.40 2.28
CA ARG A 201 -5.29 -14.02 1.76
C ARG A 201 -5.44 -13.19 0.49
N HIS A 202 -6.27 -13.63 -0.45
CA HIS A 202 -6.54 -12.90 -1.68
C HIS A 202 -7.10 -11.50 -1.36
N GLN A 203 -8.09 -11.41 -0.46
CA GLN A 203 -8.68 -10.14 -0.03
C GLN A 203 -7.67 -9.19 0.62
N TYR A 204 -6.73 -9.69 1.44
CA TYR A 204 -5.65 -8.87 1.97
C TYR A 204 -4.77 -8.30 0.85
N ILE A 205 -4.34 -9.14 -0.09
CA ILE A 205 -3.45 -8.77 -1.20
C ILE A 205 -4.13 -7.77 -2.14
N THR A 206 -5.43 -7.91 -2.40
CA THR A 206 -6.14 -7.07 -3.39
C THR A 206 -6.80 -5.83 -2.81
N SER A 207 -7.09 -5.79 -1.50
CA SER A 207 -7.87 -4.69 -0.92
C SER A 207 -7.20 -3.95 0.23
N VAL A 208 -6.20 -4.53 0.89
CA VAL A 208 -5.46 -3.90 2.01
C VAL A 208 -4.06 -3.50 1.58
N ARG A 209 -3.30 -4.43 0.99
CA ARG A 209 -1.94 -4.17 0.50
C ARG A 209 -1.84 -2.97 -0.46
N PRO A 210 -2.77 -2.72 -1.39
CA PRO A 210 -2.68 -1.57 -2.29
C PRO A 210 -2.76 -0.22 -1.55
N ILE A 211 -3.44 -0.17 -0.40
CA ILE A 211 -3.49 1.03 0.44
C ILE A 211 -2.10 1.35 0.96
N PHE A 212 -1.37 0.33 1.44
CA PHE A 212 0.03 0.48 1.85
C PHE A 212 0.95 0.85 0.68
N ALA A 213 0.73 0.27 -0.51
CA ALA A 213 1.62 0.45 -1.65
C ALA A 213 1.39 1.72 -2.47
N TYR A 214 0.35 2.51 -2.14
CA TYR A 214 0.01 3.70 -2.89
C TYR A 214 1.17 4.69 -2.94
N ALA A 215 1.59 5.05 -4.16
CA ALA A 215 2.70 5.97 -4.43
C ALA A 215 4.05 5.57 -3.79
N CYS A 216 4.26 4.30 -3.41
CA CYS A 216 5.49 3.84 -2.73
C CYS A 216 6.79 4.10 -3.49
N ALA A 217 6.71 4.30 -4.80
CA ALA A 217 7.81 4.73 -5.66
C ALA A 217 8.49 6.02 -5.18
N LEU A 218 7.76 6.90 -4.50
CA LEU A 218 8.24 8.22 -4.06
C LEU A 218 8.80 8.18 -2.64
N TRP A 219 8.11 7.50 -1.73
CA TRP A 219 8.43 7.53 -0.31
C TRP A 219 9.17 6.29 0.21
N TYR A 220 9.26 5.20 -0.55
CA TYR A 220 10.00 3.98 -0.18
C TYR A 220 11.07 3.64 -1.22
N VAL A 221 12.17 4.40 -1.20
CA VAL A 221 13.32 4.23 -2.10
C VAL A 221 14.45 3.51 -1.38
N VAL A 222 14.82 2.32 -1.86
CA VAL A 222 15.91 1.49 -1.31
C VAL A 222 17.13 1.60 -2.22
N ARG A 223 18.28 2.05 -1.68
CA ARG A 223 19.54 2.05 -2.42
C ARG A 223 20.26 0.71 -2.36
N ARG A 224 20.95 0.35 -3.45
CA ARG A 224 21.62 -0.95 -3.57
C ARG A 224 23.06 -0.95 -3.01
N THR A 225 23.74 0.19 -3.02
CA THR A 225 25.13 0.34 -2.57
C THR A 225 25.21 0.73 -1.09
N LYS A 226 25.87 -0.11 -0.28
CA LYS A 226 26.25 0.12 1.14
C LYS A 226 25.14 0.53 2.12
N GLY A 227 23.91 0.03 1.99
CA GLY A 227 22.88 0.18 3.04
C GLY A 227 22.44 1.63 3.34
N THR A 228 22.92 2.62 2.58
CA THR A 228 22.58 4.03 2.78
C THR A 228 21.30 4.34 2.03
N ARG A 229 20.17 4.38 2.75
CA ARG A 229 18.88 4.80 2.18
C ARG A 229 18.99 6.17 1.53
N CYS A 230 18.12 6.42 0.54
CA CYS A 230 17.95 7.78 0.05
C CYS A 230 17.58 8.69 1.23
N LYS A 231 18.20 9.87 1.33
CA LYS A 231 17.99 10.84 2.42
C LYS A 231 16.49 11.13 2.63
N TRP A 232 15.73 11.10 1.54
CA TRP A 232 14.30 11.42 1.45
C TRP A 232 13.40 10.18 1.44
N SER A 233 13.95 9.00 1.73
CA SER A 233 13.18 7.75 1.84
C SER A 233 12.69 7.54 3.27
N LEU A 234 11.68 6.70 3.43
CA LEU A 234 11.10 6.34 4.71
C LEU A 234 12.15 5.87 5.73
N CYS A 235 12.14 6.47 6.93
CA CYS A 235 13.04 6.08 8.01
C CYS A 235 12.67 4.69 8.57
N GLN A 236 13.62 4.02 9.24
CA GLN A 236 13.39 2.65 9.73
C GLN A 236 12.25 2.57 10.75
N ALA A 237 12.06 3.60 11.59
CA ALA A 237 10.97 3.63 12.55
C ALA A 237 9.60 3.58 11.86
N LEU A 238 9.42 4.31 10.76
CA LEU A 238 8.18 4.29 9.98
C LEU A 238 8.00 2.96 9.23
N VAL A 239 9.08 2.36 8.70
CA VAL A 239 9.03 1.00 8.14
C VAL A 239 8.57 -0.02 9.19
N ASN A 240 9.09 0.06 10.41
CA ASN A 240 8.68 -0.82 11.51
C ASN A 240 7.20 -0.62 11.88
N LYS A 241 6.69 0.62 11.84
CA LYS A 241 5.26 0.89 12.05
C LYS A 241 4.39 0.22 10.98
N LEU A 242 4.79 0.30 9.71
CA LEU A 242 4.09 -0.38 8.61
C LEU A 242 4.06 -1.91 8.81
N GLU A 243 5.20 -2.52 9.13
CA GLU A 243 5.30 -3.97 9.38
C GLU A 243 4.46 -4.41 10.59
N THR A 244 4.41 -3.58 11.64
CA THR A 244 3.55 -3.82 12.81
C THR A 244 2.07 -3.80 12.41
N GLU A 245 1.66 -2.83 11.61
CA GLU A 245 0.28 -2.72 11.12
C GLU A 245 -0.10 -3.86 10.17
N GLN A 246 0.81 -4.27 9.27
CA GLN A 246 0.63 -5.49 8.49
C GLN A 246 0.40 -6.70 9.41
N THR A 247 1.24 -6.87 10.43
CA THR A 247 1.12 -7.98 11.37
C THR A 247 -0.26 -8.00 12.03
N GLN A 248 -0.78 -6.84 12.44
CA GLN A 248 -2.12 -6.73 13.01
C GLN A 248 -3.22 -7.05 11.98
N CYS A 249 -3.05 -6.63 10.73
CA CYS A 249 -3.96 -6.99 9.65
C CYS A 249 -4.04 -8.52 9.46
N LEU A 250 -2.87 -9.18 9.38
CA LEU A 250 -2.79 -10.63 9.20
C LEU A 250 -3.36 -11.38 10.41
N LYS A 251 -3.09 -10.92 11.64
CA LYS A 251 -3.68 -11.49 12.85
C LYS A 251 -5.21 -11.46 12.81
N GLN A 252 -5.79 -10.32 12.45
CA GLN A 252 -7.25 -10.18 12.35
C GLN A 252 -7.83 -11.06 11.23
N PHE A 253 -7.23 -11.04 10.04
CA PHE A 253 -7.72 -11.85 8.91
C PHE A 253 -7.68 -13.34 9.24
N PHE A 254 -6.57 -13.82 9.79
CA PHE A 254 -6.35 -15.25 9.96
C PHE A 254 -6.78 -15.79 11.33
N GLY A 255 -7.18 -14.92 12.27
CA GLY A 255 -7.59 -15.32 13.62
C GLY A 255 -6.42 -15.72 14.50
N ALA A 256 -5.23 -15.14 14.28
CA ALA A 256 -4.04 -15.49 15.03
C ALA A 256 -3.96 -14.76 16.38
N TYR A 257 -3.31 -15.39 17.37
CA TYR A 257 -3.05 -14.75 18.66
C TYR A 257 -2.11 -13.55 18.55
N GLN A 258 -2.24 -12.62 19.50
CA GLN A 258 -1.44 -11.39 19.54
C GLN A 258 0.07 -11.62 19.72
N ARG A 259 0.49 -12.75 20.31
CA ARG A 259 1.92 -13.09 20.44
C ARG A 259 2.54 -13.73 19.19
N VAL A 260 1.73 -14.12 18.20
CA VAL A 260 2.27 -14.69 16.95
C VAL A 260 3.06 -13.62 16.18
N SER A 261 4.25 -13.97 15.70
CA SER A 261 5.09 -13.05 14.96
C SER A 261 4.53 -12.76 13.56
N GLY A 262 4.80 -11.56 13.04
CA GLY A 262 4.48 -11.21 11.66
C GLY A 262 5.19 -12.10 10.65
N ASP A 263 6.47 -12.44 10.90
CA ASP A 263 7.27 -13.32 10.06
C ASP A 263 6.65 -14.71 9.89
N THR A 264 6.17 -15.31 10.99
CA THR A 264 5.47 -16.60 10.96
C THR A 264 4.20 -16.52 10.12
N LEU A 265 3.38 -15.49 10.31
CA LEU A 265 2.14 -15.31 9.52
C LEU A 265 2.44 -15.08 8.05
N CYS A 266 3.43 -14.24 7.74
CA CYS A 266 3.89 -14.02 6.39
C CYS A 266 4.30 -15.34 5.72
N LYS A 267 5.06 -16.21 6.42
CA LYS A 267 5.50 -17.51 5.89
C LYS A 267 4.35 -18.49 5.72
N GLU A 268 3.51 -18.63 6.74
CA GLU A 268 2.39 -19.59 6.74
C GLU A 268 1.37 -19.30 5.64
N PHE A 269 1.10 -18.02 5.40
CA PHE A 269 0.14 -17.58 4.38
C PHE A 269 0.79 -17.14 3.09
N PHE A 270 2.10 -17.32 2.93
CA PHE A 270 2.84 -16.92 1.74
C PHE A 270 2.50 -15.46 1.32
N VAL A 271 2.59 -14.56 2.30
CA VAL A 271 2.32 -13.12 2.18
C VAL A 271 3.59 -12.36 2.47
N GLU A 272 4.22 -11.78 1.44
CA GLU A 272 5.45 -10.98 1.62
C GLU A 272 5.29 -9.90 2.69
N LYS A 273 6.36 -9.68 3.46
CA LYS A 273 6.51 -8.49 4.29
C LYS A 273 6.36 -7.22 3.45
N LEU A 274 5.79 -6.17 4.03
CA LEU A 274 5.55 -4.91 3.32
C LEU A 274 6.85 -4.35 2.75
N CYS A 275 7.95 -4.37 3.49
CA CYS A 275 9.25 -3.92 3.01
C CYS A 275 9.71 -4.62 1.72
N VAL A 276 9.38 -5.90 1.54
CA VAL A 276 9.67 -6.69 0.32
C VAL A 276 8.68 -6.33 -0.78
N SER A 277 7.39 -6.31 -0.45
CA SER A 277 6.33 -6.02 -1.41
C SER A 277 6.41 -4.59 -1.96
N LEU A 278 6.73 -3.60 -1.13
CA LEU A 278 6.93 -2.21 -1.52
C LEU A 278 8.16 -2.04 -2.41
N ALA A 279 9.26 -2.74 -2.10
CA ALA A 279 10.44 -2.75 -2.96
C ALA A 279 10.13 -3.36 -4.34
N GLY A 280 9.30 -4.42 -4.40
CA GLY A 280 8.86 -5.04 -5.65
C GLY A 280 7.76 -4.27 -6.39
N SER A 281 6.96 -3.47 -5.69
CA SER A 281 5.88 -2.65 -6.26
C SER A 281 6.37 -1.36 -6.90
N HIS A 282 7.67 -1.05 -6.76
CA HIS A 282 8.27 0.13 -7.35
C HIS A 282 8.12 0.08 -8.88
N PRO A 283 7.34 0.99 -9.49
CA PRO A 283 7.18 1.02 -10.94
C PRO A 283 8.53 1.25 -11.60
N LEU A 284 8.75 0.52 -12.70
CA LEU A 284 9.99 0.42 -13.45
C LEU A 284 10.40 1.68 -14.22
N ASN A 285 9.96 2.87 -13.81
CA ASN A 285 10.34 4.08 -14.52
C ASN A 285 10.53 5.26 -13.57
N VAL A 286 11.81 5.64 -13.48
CA VAL A 286 12.35 6.99 -13.26
C VAL A 286 13.09 7.22 -11.92
N ALA A 287 12.73 6.60 -10.79
CA ALA A 287 13.37 6.96 -9.50
C ALA A 287 14.53 6.07 -8.98
N TYR A 288 14.93 4.98 -9.65
CA TYR A 288 16.17 4.27 -9.28
C TYR A 288 16.85 3.55 -10.45
N ARG A 289 17.82 4.21 -11.10
CA ARG A 289 18.51 3.72 -12.31
C ARG A 289 19.25 2.38 -12.09
N GLU A 290 19.77 2.12 -10.90
CA GLU A 290 20.60 0.93 -10.63
C GLU A 290 19.79 -0.38 -10.52
N ALA A 291 18.68 -0.36 -9.78
CA ALA A 291 17.81 -1.55 -9.67
C ALA A 291 17.08 -1.82 -11.00
N LYS A 292 16.68 -0.74 -11.70
CA LYS A 292 16.13 -0.81 -13.05
C LYS A 292 17.13 -1.39 -14.04
N ALA A 293 18.39 -0.93 -14.04
CA ALA A 293 19.40 -1.40 -14.99
C ALA A 293 19.66 -2.90 -14.83
N LEU A 294 19.85 -3.41 -13.62
CA LEU A 294 20.10 -4.84 -13.40
C LEU A 294 18.90 -5.71 -13.77
N VAL A 295 17.69 -5.36 -13.31
CA VAL A 295 16.47 -6.11 -13.65
C VAL A 295 16.19 -6.05 -15.15
N TRP A 296 16.43 -4.89 -15.77
CA TRP A 296 16.27 -4.69 -17.20
C TRP A 296 17.31 -5.47 -17.99
N MET A 297 18.59 -5.46 -17.58
CA MET A 297 19.66 -6.22 -18.23
C MET A 297 19.36 -7.71 -18.20
N VAL A 298 19.06 -8.29 -17.03
CA VAL A 298 18.71 -9.71 -16.92
C VAL A 298 17.47 -10.06 -17.77
N ALA A 299 16.46 -9.20 -17.76
CA ALA A 299 15.27 -9.40 -18.59
C ALA A 299 15.54 -9.19 -20.09
N ASP A 300 16.49 -8.34 -20.46
CA ASP A 300 16.88 -8.11 -21.85
C ASP A 300 17.74 -9.26 -22.36
N ASP A 301 18.72 -9.74 -21.60
CA ASP A 301 19.52 -10.93 -21.92
C ASP A 301 18.63 -12.15 -22.17
N GLU A 302 17.69 -12.42 -21.26
CA GLU A 302 16.69 -13.48 -21.41
C GLU A 302 15.79 -13.27 -22.64
N LEU A 303 15.45 -12.01 -22.97
CA LEU A 303 14.70 -11.68 -24.17
C LEU A 303 15.52 -11.91 -25.43
N GLN A 304 16.82 -11.58 -25.43
CA GLN A 304 17.72 -11.83 -26.56
C GLN A 304 17.89 -13.32 -26.80
N LEU A 305 18.04 -14.13 -25.76
CA LEU A 305 18.09 -15.60 -25.87
C LEU A 305 16.82 -16.15 -26.53
N ARG A 306 15.65 -15.64 -26.14
CA ARG A 306 14.37 -16.06 -26.76
C ARG A 306 14.21 -15.59 -28.20
N ILE A 307 14.73 -14.40 -28.54
CA ILE A 307 14.76 -13.91 -29.92
C ILE A 307 15.66 -14.80 -30.79
N ARG A 308 16.79 -15.27 -30.26
CA ARG A 308 17.65 -16.23 -30.97
C ARG A 308 16.96 -17.57 -31.19
N ALA A 309 16.16 -18.03 -30.22
CA ALA A 309 15.40 -19.28 -30.32
C ALA A 309 14.15 -19.18 -31.23
N ASP A 310 13.52 -18.01 -31.31
CA ASP A 310 12.39 -17.74 -32.20
C ASP A 310 12.56 -16.38 -32.92
N PRO A 311 13.13 -16.38 -34.14
CA PRO A 311 13.38 -15.17 -34.92
C PRO A 311 12.11 -14.38 -35.28
N LYS A 312 10.92 -14.99 -35.24
CA LYS A 312 9.65 -14.27 -35.48
C LYS A 312 9.38 -13.24 -34.39
N LEU A 313 9.89 -13.47 -33.18
CA LEU A 313 9.78 -12.55 -32.05
C LEU A 313 10.54 -11.23 -32.27
N ALA A 314 11.61 -11.25 -33.09
CA ALA A 314 12.39 -10.05 -33.43
C ALA A 314 11.58 -9.04 -34.23
N LYS A 315 10.70 -9.52 -35.12
CA LYS A 315 9.97 -8.71 -36.10
C LYS A 315 8.76 -7.99 -35.50
N ASN A 316 8.21 -8.46 -34.37
CA ASN A 316 7.02 -7.90 -33.75
C ASN A 316 7.34 -7.05 -32.51
N SER A 317 7.35 -5.72 -32.67
CA SER A 317 7.70 -4.75 -31.62
C SER A 317 6.75 -4.78 -30.41
N ALA A 318 5.45 -4.99 -30.65
CA ALA A 318 4.43 -5.07 -29.61
C ALA A 318 4.60 -6.34 -28.76
N LEU A 319 4.81 -7.49 -29.42
CA LEU A 319 5.03 -8.77 -28.75
C LEU A 319 6.33 -8.76 -27.93
N ARG A 320 7.40 -8.16 -28.46
CA ARG A 320 8.66 -7.95 -27.73
C ARG A 320 8.45 -7.11 -26.47
N ARG A 321 7.66 -6.02 -26.55
CA ARG A 321 7.34 -5.18 -25.40
C ARG A 321 6.52 -5.93 -24.34
N LEU A 322 5.56 -6.74 -24.76
CA LEU A 322 4.76 -7.57 -23.86
C LEU A 322 5.63 -8.63 -23.15
N ARG A 323 6.48 -9.33 -23.91
CA ARG A 323 7.42 -10.32 -23.36
C ARG A 323 8.41 -9.70 -22.38
N ARG A 324 9.00 -8.54 -22.72
CA ARG A 324 9.89 -7.82 -21.79
C ARG A 324 9.18 -7.47 -20.49
N LYS A 325 7.95 -6.94 -20.56
CA LYS A 325 7.14 -6.66 -19.35
C LYS A 325 6.91 -7.92 -18.52
N GLN A 326 6.65 -9.07 -19.15
CA GLN A 326 6.50 -10.33 -18.45
C GLN A 326 7.80 -10.76 -17.75
N LEU A 327 8.92 -10.75 -18.47
CA LEU A 327 10.23 -11.13 -17.93
C LEU A 327 10.62 -10.27 -16.73
N ILE A 328 10.39 -8.96 -16.82
CA ILE A 328 10.65 -8.07 -15.70
C ILE A 328 9.78 -8.45 -14.49
N ARG A 329 8.47 -8.72 -14.68
CA ARG A 329 7.60 -9.19 -13.59
C ARG A 329 8.11 -10.49 -12.97
N ASP A 330 8.61 -11.42 -13.79
CA ASP A 330 9.16 -12.69 -13.33
C ASP A 330 10.45 -12.51 -12.53
N VAL A 331 11.34 -11.61 -12.97
CA VAL A 331 12.57 -11.26 -12.24
C VAL A 331 12.23 -10.61 -10.89
N VAL A 332 11.34 -9.63 -10.87
CA VAL A 332 10.88 -8.97 -9.63
C VAL A 332 10.26 -9.99 -8.66
N LYS A 333 9.46 -10.92 -9.17
CA LYS A 333 8.90 -12.01 -8.39
C LYS A 333 9.98 -12.91 -7.80
N LYS A 334 10.97 -13.36 -8.61
CA LYS A 334 12.11 -14.16 -8.14
C LYS A 334 12.90 -13.45 -7.05
N MET A 335 13.19 -12.16 -7.24
CA MET A 335 13.88 -11.34 -6.23
C MET A 335 13.09 -11.23 -4.92
N SER A 336 11.77 -11.03 -5.01
CA SER A 336 10.90 -10.92 -3.83
C SER A 336 10.80 -12.25 -3.07
N HIS A 337 10.76 -13.37 -3.79
CA HIS A 337 10.86 -14.71 -3.19
C HIS A 337 12.18 -14.94 -2.48
N PHE A 338 13.31 -14.65 -3.14
CA PHE A 338 14.64 -14.77 -2.54
C PHE A 338 14.75 -13.91 -1.28
N LYS A 339 14.27 -12.66 -1.34
CA LYS A 339 14.33 -11.76 -0.19
C LYS A 339 13.45 -12.22 0.96
N SER A 340 12.27 -12.76 0.67
CA SER A 340 11.38 -13.32 1.68
C SER A 340 11.99 -14.56 2.35
N GLN A 341 12.67 -15.41 1.59
CA GLN A 341 13.42 -16.55 2.12
C GLN A 341 14.60 -16.10 3.01
N ASP A 342 15.38 -15.11 2.59
CA ASP A 342 16.48 -14.51 3.39
C ASP A 342 15.96 -13.95 4.73
N LEU A 343 14.86 -13.19 4.69
CA LEU A 343 14.23 -12.66 5.90
C LEU A 343 13.70 -13.77 6.81
N TRP A 344 13.10 -14.82 6.24
CA TRP A 344 12.64 -15.98 6.98
C TRP A 344 13.79 -16.70 7.70
N GLN A 345 14.89 -16.98 7.01
CA GLN A 345 16.07 -17.61 7.61
C GLN A 345 16.64 -16.77 8.76
N LYS A 346 16.76 -15.44 8.57
CA LYS A 346 17.18 -14.52 9.62
C LYS A 346 16.22 -14.45 10.80
N PHE A 347 14.92 -14.65 10.58
CA PHE A 347 13.93 -14.74 11.64
C PHE A 347 14.11 -16.04 12.43
N VAL A 348 14.23 -17.18 11.75
CA VAL A 348 14.44 -18.50 12.38
C VAL A 348 15.69 -18.50 13.25
N ILE A 349 16.83 -18.02 12.73
CA ILE A 349 18.09 -17.95 13.50
C ILE A 349 17.96 -17.10 14.77
N ARG A 350 17.19 -16.00 14.72
CA ARG A 350 16.99 -15.11 15.88
C ARG A 350 15.94 -15.61 16.86
N SER A 351 15.06 -16.51 16.44
CA SER A 351 13.92 -16.96 17.23
C SER A 351 14.29 -18.20 18.05
N ALA A 352 15.13 -18.00 19.07
CA ALA A 352 15.57 -19.03 20.01
C ALA A 352 14.81 -18.99 21.35
N ALA A 353 13.58 -18.46 21.37
CA ALA A 353 12.84 -18.22 22.62
C ALA A 353 11.36 -18.59 22.49
N PHE A 354 10.99 -19.62 23.27
CA PHE A 354 9.68 -20.27 23.39
C PHE A 354 9.16 -20.98 22.13
N ASN A 355 9.04 -22.31 22.22
CA ASN A 355 8.47 -23.19 21.20
C ASN A 355 9.30 -23.28 19.90
N GLU A 356 10.63 -23.45 20.05
CA GLU A 356 11.63 -23.56 18.96
C GLU A 356 11.26 -24.59 17.87
N ASN A 357 10.38 -25.53 18.18
CA ASN A 357 9.97 -26.62 17.28
C ASN A 357 8.50 -26.56 16.87
N CYS A 358 7.87 -25.38 16.85
CA CYS A 358 6.49 -25.28 16.38
C CYS A 358 6.41 -25.58 14.87
N PRO A 359 5.37 -26.30 14.39
CA PRO A 359 5.26 -26.67 12.98
C PRO A 359 5.27 -25.48 12.00
N ALA A 360 4.92 -24.28 12.46
CA ALA A 360 4.94 -23.08 11.63
C ALA A 360 6.35 -22.51 11.40
N ILE A 361 7.28 -22.71 12.34
CA ILE A 361 8.69 -22.29 12.22
C ILE A 361 9.47 -23.24 11.32
N GLN A 362 9.01 -24.48 11.17
CA GLN A 362 9.65 -25.46 10.30
C GLN A 362 9.39 -25.17 8.81
N GLY A 363 10.37 -25.55 7.97
CA GLY A 363 10.29 -25.45 6.52
C GLY A 363 10.75 -24.11 5.96
N ILE A 364 10.58 -23.95 4.65
CA ILE A 364 11.06 -22.80 3.88
C ILE A 364 9.91 -21.90 3.42
N TRP A 365 10.26 -20.72 2.95
CA TRP A 365 9.32 -19.82 2.29
C TRP A 365 8.89 -20.40 0.94
N GLY A 366 7.58 -20.54 0.72
CA GLY A 366 7.09 -20.95 -0.60
C GLY A 366 5.58 -21.14 -0.69
N GLN A 367 5.09 -21.30 -1.92
CA GLN A 367 3.66 -21.51 -2.20
C GLN A 367 3.14 -22.84 -1.65
N HIS A 368 4.01 -23.84 -1.44
CA HIS A 368 3.62 -25.12 -0.85
C HIS A 368 3.01 -24.97 0.56
N ASN A 369 3.35 -23.89 1.28
CA ASN A 369 2.74 -23.55 2.58
C ASN A 369 1.22 -23.31 2.47
N LEU A 370 0.69 -23.04 1.27
CA LEU A 370 -0.75 -22.84 1.07
C LEU A 370 -1.55 -24.14 1.02
N LYS A 371 -0.90 -25.28 0.72
CA LYS A 371 -1.59 -26.57 0.50
C LYS A 371 -2.36 -27.04 1.72
N ILE A 372 -1.84 -26.76 2.92
CA ILE A 372 -2.46 -27.18 4.20
C ILE A 372 -3.77 -26.43 4.51
N TRP A 373 -4.06 -25.34 3.79
CA TRP A 373 -5.24 -24.49 4.02
C TRP A 373 -6.35 -24.69 2.99
N VAL A 374 -6.14 -25.59 2.02
CA VAL A 374 -7.10 -25.88 0.94
C VAL A 374 -8.32 -26.57 1.54
N ASP A 375 -9.51 -26.20 1.07
CA ASP A 375 -10.81 -26.80 1.41
C ASP A 375 -11.14 -26.87 2.91
N MET A 376 -10.53 -25.98 3.71
CA MET A 376 -10.72 -25.94 5.15
C MET A 376 -11.66 -24.79 5.56
N PRO A 377 -12.76 -25.07 6.30
CA PRO A 377 -13.58 -24.04 6.92
C PRO A 377 -12.76 -23.14 7.84
N LYS A 378 -13.16 -21.87 7.94
CA LYS A 378 -12.45 -20.86 8.72
C LYS A 378 -12.18 -21.27 10.18
N ALA A 379 -13.15 -21.88 10.86
CA ALA A 379 -12.98 -22.34 12.24
C ALA A 379 -11.86 -23.38 12.38
N GLN A 380 -11.83 -24.36 11.48
CA GLN A 380 -10.80 -25.40 11.45
C GLN A 380 -9.42 -24.83 11.11
N SER A 381 -9.36 -23.90 10.15
CA SER A 381 -8.10 -23.21 9.81
C SER A 381 -7.53 -22.44 10.99
N THR A 382 -8.38 -21.79 11.79
CA THR A 382 -7.92 -21.07 12.97
C THR A 382 -7.38 -22.01 14.05
N ILE A 383 -8.04 -23.14 14.30
CA ILE A 383 -7.53 -24.18 15.21
C ILE A 383 -6.18 -24.71 14.71
N LEU A 384 -6.07 -25.02 13.41
CA LEU A 384 -4.81 -25.49 12.83
C LEU A 384 -3.71 -24.44 12.95
N LEU A 385 -4.00 -23.16 12.71
CA LEU A 385 -3.05 -22.07 12.88
C LEU A 385 -2.53 -21.97 14.32
N HIS A 386 -3.42 -22.10 15.30
CA HIS A 386 -3.05 -22.09 16.73
C HIS A 386 -2.19 -23.29 17.11
N ILE A 387 -2.46 -24.46 16.55
CA ILE A 387 -1.62 -25.65 16.71
C ILE A 387 -0.24 -25.44 16.08
N ARG A 388 -0.20 -24.96 14.83
CA ARG A 388 1.05 -24.79 14.07
C ARG A 388 1.96 -23.72 14.65
N THR A 389 1.41 -22.61 15.11
CA THR A 389 2.15 -21.55 15.80
C THR A 389 2.47 -21.90 17.25
N GLY A 390 1.72 -22.83 17.83
CA GLY A 390 1.74 -23.22 19.24
C GLY A 390 1.30 -22.14 20.22
N PHE A 391 0.71 -21.05 19.72
CA PHE A 391 -0.08 -20.14 20.52
C PHE A 391 -1.54 -20.59 20.44
N ASN A 392 -2.02 -21.23 21.51
CA ASN A 392 -3.36 -21.80 21.61
C ASN A 392 -3.92 -21.65 23.04
N GLY A 393 -5.15 -22.10 23.26
CA GLY A 393 -5.82 -22.05 24.57
C GLY A 393 -5.42 -23.15 25.55
N LEU A 394 -4.26 -23.79 25.39
CA LEU A 394 -3.82 -24.87 26.29
C LEU A 394 -2.96 -24.32 27.43
N ASN A 395 -2.89 -25.05 28.55
CA ASN A 395 -2.25 -24.57 29.78
C ASN A 395 -0.78 -24.19 29.59
N ALA A 396 -0.04 -24.84 28.69
CA ALA A 396 1.35 -24.47 28.43
C ALA A 396 1.47 -23.03 27.92
N THR A 397 0.63 -22.65 26.97
CA THR A 397 0.60 -21.27 26.45
C THR A 397 -0.02 -20.32 27.47
N LEU A 398 -1.12 -20.70 28.12
CA LEU A 398 -1.81 -19.85 29.10
C LEU A 398 -0.92 -19.54 30.31
N HIS A 399 -0.20 -20.53 30.84
CA HIS A 399 0.75 -20.35 31.95
C HIS A 399 1.93 -19.46 31.55
N PHE A 400 2.48 -19.63 30.34
CA PHE A 400 3.48 -18.70 29.78
C PHE A 400 2.95 -17.26 29.64
N MET A 401 1.64 -17.09 29.53
CA MET A 401 0.97 -15.78 29.53
C MET A 401 0.57 -15.30 30.93
N GLY A 402 0.80 -16.08 31.99
CA GLY A 402 0.36 -15.77 33.35
C GLY A 402 -1.15 -15.92 33.56
N LEU A 403 -1.86 -16.61 32.67
CA LEU A 403 -3.32 -16.78 32.68
C LEU A 403 -3.79 -18.13 33.23
N ALA A 404 -2.86 -19.05 33.52
CA ALA A 404 -3.15 -20.34 34.12
C ALA A 404 -2.14 -20.65 35.24
N PRO A 405 -2.56 -21.32 36.32
CA PRO A 405 -1.72 -21.59 37.48
C PRO A 405 -0.65 -22.67 37.24
N SER A 406 -0.80 -23.50 36.20
CA SER A 406 0.17 -24.53 35.85
C SER A 406 0.21 -24.70 34.33
N HIS A 407 1.35 -25.13 33.79
CA HIS A 407 1.54 -25.49 32.38
C HIS A 407 1.20 -26.96 32.08
N MET A 408 0.86 -27.74 33.11
CA MET A 408 0.63 -29.18 33.02
C MET A 408 -0.74 -29.54 32.45
N CYS A 409 -0.81 -30.70 31.81
CA CYS A 409 -2.05 -31.27 31.29
C CYS A 409 -2.93 -31.80 32.43
N PRO A 410 -4.27 -31.64 32.38
CA PRO A 410 -5.18 -32.23 33.36
C PRO A 410 -5.07 -33.75 33.51
N CYS A 411 -4.51 -34.46 32.51
CA CYS A 411 -4.23 -35.89 32.61
C CYS A 411 -3.09 -36.24 33.59
N GLY A 412 -2.40 -35.23 34.15
CA GLY A 412 -1.26 -35.37 35.05
C GLY A 412 0.05 -35.79 34.39
N LYS A 413 0.07 -36.06 33.08
CA LYS A 413 1.23 -36.63 32.39
C LYS A 413 1.80 -35.70 31.33
N GLY A 414 2.55 -34.69 31.75
CA GLY A 414 3.34 -33.80 30.87
C GLY A 414 2.68 -32.46 30.55
N VAL A 415 3.37 -31.69 29.70
CA VAL A 415 3.02 -30.30 29.34
C VAL A 415 1.74 -30.26 28.50
N HIS A 416 0.80 -29.36 28.83
CA HIS A 416 -0.46 -29.22 28.10
C HIS A 416 -0.26 -28.46 26.78
N ASN A 417 0.20 -29.17 25.74
CA ASN A 417 0.39 -28.63 24.40
C ASN A 417 -0.19 -29.58 23.34
N ALA A 418 -0.28 -29.11 22.09
CA ALA A 418 -0.86 -29.89 21.01
C ALA A 418 -0.14 -31.24 20.79
N LYS A 419 1.21 -31.26 20.84
CA LYS A 419 1.99 -32.49 20.71
C LYS A 419 1.58 -33.54 21.75
N HIS A 420 1.45 -33.14 23.01
CA HIS A 420 1.00 -34.02 24.08
C HIS A 420 -0.43 -34.54 23.82
N LEU A 421 -1.37 -33.68 23.42
CA LEU A 421 -2.74 -34.10 23.12
C LEU A 421 -2.82 -35.12 21.97
N PHE A 422 -2.10 -34.87 20.88
CA PHE A 422 -2.10 -35.73 19.69
C PHE A 422 -1.29 -37.03 19.83
N LEU A 423 -0.32 -37.10 20.75
CA LEU A 423 0.59 -38.25 20.83
C LEU A 423 0.52 -39.03 22.16
N HIS A 424 0.22 -38.38 23.29
CA HIS A 424 0.51 -38.94 24.62
C HIS A 424 -0.62 -38.81 25.65
N CYS A 425 -1.57 -37.89 25.48
CA CYS A 425 -2.57 -37.58 26.51
C CYS A 425 -3.51 -38.75 26.80
N LYS A 426 -3.49 -39.30 28.01
CA LYS A 426 -4.37 -40.43 28.38
C LYS A 426 -5.86 -40.12 28.22
N LEU A 427 -6.28 -38.88 28.51
CA LEU A 427 -7.68 -38.46 28.39
C LEU A 427 -8.20 -38.45 26.94
N LEU A 428 -7.31 -38.47 25.94
CA LEU A 428 -7.67 -38.45 24.52
C LEU A 428 -7.29 -39.76 23.80
N GLU A 429 -7.11 -40.85 24.54
CA GLU A 429 -6.68 -42.12 23.95
C GLU A 429 -7.67 -42.65 22.91
N ASP A 430 -8.96 -42.66 23.24
CA ASP A 430 -9.98 -43.17 22.31
C ASP A 430 -10.15 -42.28 21.09
N ALA A 431 -10.08 -40.95 21.26
CA ALA A 431 -10.06 -40.02 20.14
C ALA A 431 -8.87 -40.26 19.20
N ARG A 432 -7.68 -40.59 19.76
CA ARG A 432 -6.51 -40.96 18.94
C ARG A 432 -6.68 -42.29 18.21
N LYS A 433 -7.32 -43.28 18.84
CA LYS A 433 -7.63 -44.57 18.16
C LYS A 433 -8.50 -44.32 16.93
N HIS A 434 -9.54 -43.49 17.08
CA HIS A 434 -10.39 -43.07 15.96
C HIS A 434 -9.60 -42.34 14.87
N LEU A 435 -8.76 -41.36 15.26
CA LEU A 435 -7.92 -40.62 14.30
C LEU A 435 -6.96 -41.54 13.53
N ARG A 436 -6.31 -42.48 14.21
CA ARG A 436 -5.40 -43.45 13.57
C ARG A 436 -6.15 -44.33 12.57
N LYS A 437 -7.35 -44.80 12.93
CA LYS A 437 -8.19 -45.59 12.02
C LYS A 437 -8.54 -44.79 10.77
N ALA A 438 -8.92 -43.52 10.93
CA ALA A 438 -9.27 -42.63 9.81
C ALA A 438 -8.07 -42.22 8.92
N LEU A 439 -6.83 -42.29 9.43
CA LEU A 439 -5.61 -42.02 8.65
C LEU A 439 -5.10 -43.24 7.87
N LEU A 440 -5.53 -44.44 8.25
CA LEU A 440 -5.15 -45.71 7.63
C LEU A 440 -6.20 -46.23 6.64
N SER A 441 -7.42 -45.68 6.70
CA SER A 441 -8.48 -45.82 5.69
C SER A 441 -8.31 -44.78 4.59
#